data_AF-A0A2D6E1P4-F1
#
_entry.id   AF-A0A2D6E1P4-F1
#
_cell.length_a   1.000
_cell.length_b   1.000
_cell.length_c   1.000
_cell.angle_alpha   90.00
_cell.angle_beta   90.00
_cell.angle_gamma   90.00
#
_symmetry.space_group_name_H-M   'P 1'
#
loop_
_entity.id
_entity.type
_entity.pdbx_description
1 polymer ?
#
loop_
_entity_poly.entity_id
_entity_poly.type
_entity_poly.pdbx_seq_one_letter_code
_entity_poly.pdbx_strand_id
1 'polypeptide(L)'
;MANDNSSNTPGIGEDPLGFGECNLISRPLIQKGLDSKNSKFLKAASQDAKKSYEPDVLDNTGPYKGIVLRVEKRMPGENQAPAGWLQRITSILGEEPPELIVLKVRIPEIHSMYPFPAEFDNGGTVTERTGEHQKIIDMHPTFIAMGPDLPEPKPGDMVLVDFVDKSNMREGIYIKSMGTRTPAGSQAGKLLSSAFAAADAGVDALADMFGGTGTVGDNFLKRDTIVTLENPKRYTENRVRRNTFDSLPSSSPLLVRTPSGQKVHILVNERLNTLNEAWVRETGNPAFRIASGHRNHRWKSKRHYDAEMVKRYGSVIEGRRWMAYASPHETGLAIDFGNNGLEPVSKTKAQQERTPAFRWLKKNAYRFGFNPYKKEPWHWEIQVPRDNWESGEEFTENQSVYVREQSTKTKRYSNNRVFATERFV
;
A
#
# COMPACT_ATOMS: atom_id res chain seq x y z
N MET A 1 12.02 -63.80 52.05
CA MET A 1 10.97 -64.72 51.53
C MET A 1 10.31 -63.96 50.38
N ALA A 2 10.70 -64.22 49.12
CA ALA A 2 10.14 -65.24 48.22
C ALA A 2 8.66 -64.93 47.88
N ASN A 3 8.13 -64.84 46.66
CA ASN A 3 8.49 -65.09 45.25
C ASN A 3 7.58 -64.12 44.42
N ASP A 4 7.99 -63.49 43.33
CA ASP A 4 8.13 -63.97 41.93
C ASP A 4 6.93 -64.78 41.40
N ASN A 5 6.14 -64.26 40.44
CA ASN A 5 6.33 -64.55 39.00
C ASN A 5 5.15 -64.06 38.11
N SER A 6 5.50 -63.43 36.97
CA SER A 6 4.94 -63.56 35.59
C SER A 6 3.42 -63.54 35.32
N SER A 7 2.84 -62.93 34.27
CA SER A 7 3.33 -62.40 32.99
C SER A 7 2.14 -61.87 32.16
N ASN A 8 2.24 -60.68 31.54
CA ASN A 8 2.06 -60.47 30.09
C ASN A 8 2.17 -58.98 29.70
N THR A 9 3.23 -58.65 28.96
CA THR A 9 3.42 -57.49 28.05
C THR A 9 2.87 -57.83 26.65
N PRO A 10 2.91 -56.98 25.58
CA PRO A 10 3.31 -55.56 25.45
C PRO A 10 2.32 -54.68 24.61
N GLY A 11 2.48 -53.36 24.67
CA GLY A 11 1.85 -52.43 23.72
C GLY A 11 2.29 -50.98 23.95
N ILE A 12 3.18 -50.52 23.07
CA ILE A 12 3.96 -49.28 23.12
C ILE A 12 3.18 -48.10 22.51
N GLY A 13 3.42 -46.88 22.99
CA GLY A 13 3.02 -45.62 22.36
C GLY A 13 2.93 -44.49 23.39
N GLU A 14 4.07 -44.00 23.88
CA GLU A 14 4.61 -42.68 23.53
C GLU A 14 3.75 -41.49 23.98
N ASP A 15 4.25 -40.82 25.01
CA ASP A 15 3.88 -39.50 25.48
C ASP A 15 4.46 -38.43 24.51
N PRO A 16 3.66 -37.47 24.02
CA PRO A 16 4.23 -36.26 23.45
C PRO A 16 3.55 -35.03 24.07
N LEU A 17 3.90 -34.69 25.32
CA LEU A 17 3.99 -33.27 25.67
C LEU A 17 5.15 -32.66 24.87
N GLY A 18 4.84 -32.27 23.64
CA GLY A 18 5.74 -31.62 22.71
C GLY A 18 6.15 -30.23 23.20
N PHE A 19 7.41 -29.87 22.96
CA PHE A 19 7.92 -28.50 23.05
C PHE A 19 6.98 -27.51 22.35
N GLY A 20 6.35 -26.59 23.08
CA GLY A 20 5.56 -25.52 22.45
C GLY A 20 4.42 -24.88 23.24
N GLU A 21 4.12 -25.27 24.48
CA GLU A 21 3.04 -24.61 25.23
C GLU A 21 3.53 -23.36 25.97
N CYS A 22 3.30 -22.20 25.36
CA CYS A 22 3.22 -20.94 26.10
C CYS A 22 1.76 -20.58 26.34
N ASN A 23 1.46 -20.19 27.58
CA ASN A 23 0.18 -19.62 28.03
C ASN A 23 -0.46 -18.67 27.01
N LEU A 24 -1.76 -18.83 26.78
CA LEU A 24 -2.61 -17.80 26.19
C LEU A 24 -2.65 -16.58 27.12
N ILE A 25 -1.88 -15.54 26.82
CA ILE A 25 -2.13 -14.21 27.38
C ILE A 25 -3.26 -13.58 26.56
N SER A 26 -4.49 -13.96 26.87
CA SER A 26 -5.68 -13.22 26.41
C SER A 26 -5.72 -11.87 27.11
N ARG A 27 -5.74 -10.77 26.34
CA ARG A 27 -6.07 -9.44 26.87
C ARG A 27 -7.53 -9.44 27.35
N PRO A 28 -7.88 -8.68 28.41
CA PRO A 28 -9.28 -8.49 28.76
C PRO A 28 -10.00 -7.76 27.63
N LEU A 29 -11.12 -8.33 27.19
CA LEU A 29 -12.07 -7.70 26.28
C LEU A 29 -12.72 -6.53 27.03
N ILE A 30 -12.52 -5.32 26.52
CA ILE A 30 -13.10 -4.10 27.07
C ILE A 30 -14.64 -4.24 27.07
N GLN A 31 -15.21 -4.32 28.26
CA GLN A 31 -16.62 -4.02 28.51
C GLN A 31 -16.84 -2.52 28.29
N LYS A 32 -17.63 -2.17 27.27
CA LYS A 32 -18.44 -0.95 27.27
C LYS A 32 -19.87 -1.36 26.96
N GLY A 33 -20.75 -1.20 27.94
CA GLY A 33 -22.18 -1.48 27.79
C GLY A 33 -22.76 -0.59 26.70
N LEU A 34 -23.40 -1.21 25.72
CA LEU A 34 -24.15 -0.55 24.67
C LEU A 34 -25.50 -1.23 24.52
N ASP A 35 -26.54 -0.41 24.63
CA ASP A 35 -27.95 -0.75 24.78
C ASP A 35 -28.58 -1.28 23.47
N SER A 36 -29.50 -2.24 23.61
CA SER A 36 -29.97 -3.16 22.57
C SER A 36 -31.36 -2.80 22.06
N LYS A 37 -31.48 -2.32 20.80
CA LYS A 37 -32.68 -2.50 19.95
C LYS A 37 -32.31 -2.69 18.46
N ASN A 38 -32.95 -3.69 17.84
CA ASN A 38 -32.54 -4.53 16.69
C ASN A 38 -32.37 -3.91 15.29
N SER A 39 -31.52 -2.90 15.18
CA SER A 39 -30.90 -2.55 13.89
C SER A 39 -29.63 -1.75 14.08
N LYS A 40 -29.54 -1.07 15.22
CA LYS A 40 -28.38 -0.30 15.62
C LYS A 40 -27.21 -1.18 16.01
N PHE A 41 -27.44 -2.39 16.55
CA PHE A 41 -26.32 -3.26 16.94
C PHE A 41 -25.64 -3.92 15.73
N LEU A 42 -26.34 -4.54 14.78
CA LEU A 42 -25.69 -5.05 13.57
C LEU A 42 -25.08 -3.93 12.71
N LYS A 43 -25.72 -2.75 12.66
CA LYS A 43 -25.09 -1.56 12.06
C LYS A 43 -23.89 -1.09 12.88
N ALA A 44 -23.92 -1.16 14.21
CA ALA A 44 -22.80 -0.82 15.07
C ALA A 44 -21.67 -1.83 14.94
N ALA A 45 -21.94 -3.13 14.93
CA ALA A 45 -20.97 -4.21 14.71
C ALA A 45 -20.41 -4.17 13.28
N SER A 46 -21.23 -3.88 12.27
CA SER A 46 -20.77 -3.60 10.90
C SER A 46 -19.94 -2.33 10.84
N GLN A 47 -20.30 -1.27 11.58
CA GLN A 47 -19.52 -0.03 11.70
C GLN A 47 -18.23 -0.23 12.51
N ASP A 48 -18.23 -1.07 13.53
CA ASP A 48 -17.08 -1.37 14.39
C ASP A 48 -16.14 -2.34 13.69
N ALA A 49 -16.67 -3.29 12.93
CA ALA A 49 -15.90 -4.05 11.96
C ALA A 49 -15.31 -3.08 10.94
N LYS A 50 -16.10 -2.20 10.30
CA LYS A 50 -15.59 -1.15 9.37
C LYS A 50 -14.53 -0.23 9.99
N LYS A 51 -14.61 0.08 11.30
CA LYS A 51 -13.61 0.87 12.04
C LYS A 51 -12.39 0.06 12.43
N SER A 52 -12.56 -1.22 12.77
CA SER A 52 -11.48 -2.20 12.95
C SER A 52 -10.79 -2.52 11.61
N TYR A 53 -11.46 -2.21 10.50
CA TYR A 53 -10.95 -2.20 9.13
C TYR A 53 -10.43 -0.81 8.67
N GLU A 54 -10.24 0.15 9.58
CA GLU A 54 -9.19 1.15 9.35
C GLU A 54 -7.89 0.35 9.20
N PRO A 55 -7.18 0.45 8.05
CA PRO A 55 -6.12 -0.49 7.72
C PRO A 55 -5.05 -0.51 8.81
N ASP A 56 -5.08 -1.56 9.66
CA ASP A 56 -3.99 -1.85 10.56
C ASP A 56 -2.79 -2.24 9.69
N VAL A 57 -1.69 -1.50 9.88
CA VAL A 57 -0.55 -1.37 8.95
C VAL A 57 0.38 -2.60 9.03
N LEU A 58 -0.16 -3.72 9.48
CA LEU A 58 0.57 -4.96 9.74
C LEU A 58 -0.02 -6.19 9.02
N ASP A 59 -1.33 -6.24 8.76
CA ASP A 59 -1.96 -7.35 8.00
C ASP A 59 -2.22 -6.94 6.54
N ASN A 60 -1.13 -6.88 5.76
CA ASN A 60 -1.07 -6.43 4.35
C ASN A 60 -1.77 -7.37 3.34
N THR A 61 -2.88 -7.96 3.72
CA THR A 61 -3.66 -8.93 2.93
C THR A 61 -5.13 -8.50 2.97
N GLY A 62 -5.61 -7.93 1.86
CA GLY A 62 -7.00 -7.48 1.70
C GLY A 62 -7.24 -5.96 1.86
N PRO A 63 -8.41 -5.42 1.48
CA PRO A 63 -9.50 -6.15 0.83
C PRO A 63 -9.15 -6.53 -0.62
N TYR A 64 -9.64 -7.68 -1.04
CA TYR A 64 -9.36 -8.32 -2.32
C TYR A 64 -10.48 -8.10 -3.33
N LYS A 65 -10.12 -8.08 -4.62
CA LYS A 65 -11.09 -8.12 -5.71
C LYS A 65 -11.36 -9.57 -6.06
N GLY A 66 -12.60 -9.98 -5.96
CA GLY A 66 -13.03 -11.33 -6.29
C GLY A 66 -13.99 -11.36 -7.46
N ILE A 67 -14.03 -12.49 -8.16
CA ILE A 67 -15.03 -12.83 -9.17
C ILE A 67 -16.05 -13.75 -8.50
N VAL A 68 -17.33 -13.39 -8.55
CA VAL A 68 -18.41 -14.23 -8.03
C VAL A 68 -18.54 -15.45 -8.92
N LEU A 69 -18.36 -16.64 -8.35
CA LEU A 69 -18.53 -17.90 -9.07
C LEU A 69 -19.96 -18.44 -8.94
N ARG A 70 -20.56 -18.24 -7.75
CA ARG A 70 -21.91 -18.68 -7.40
C ARG A 70 -22.47 -17.86 -6.25
N VAL A 71 -23.76 -17.57 -6.30
CA VAL A 71 -24.53 -17.04 -5.16
C VAL A 71 -25.26 -18.21 -4.50
N GLU A 72 -25.02 -18.40 -3.20
CA GLU A 72 -25.62 -19.49 -2.44
C GLU A 72 -27.01 -19.06 -1.96
N LYS A 73 -28.06 -19.78 -2.39
CA LYS A 73 -29.41 -19.66 -1.83
C LYS A 73 -29.52 -20.61 -0.64
N ARG A 74 -29.88 -20.10 0.55
CA ARG A 74 -30.20 -20.96 1.70
C ARG A 74 -31.53 -21.67 1.47
N MET A 75 -31.62 -22.91 1.94
CA MET A 75 -32.89 -23.63 2.00
C MET A 75 -33.74 -23.03 3.14
N PRO A 76 -35.05 -22.80 2.94
CA PRO A 76 -35.95 -22.44 4.04
C PRO A 76 -35.90 -23.51 5.14
N GLY A 77 -35.55 -23.12 6.37
CA GLY A 77 -35.48 -24.02 7.55
C GLY A 77 -34.08 -24.50 7.95
N GLU A 78 -33.02 -24.10 7.24
CA GLU A 78 -31.63 -24.34 7.65
C GLU A 78 -31.21 -23.31 8.71
N ASN A 79 -31.65 -23.51 9.96
CA ASN A 79 -31.50 -22.56 11.07
C ASN A 79 -30.07 -22.40 11.62
N GLN A 80 -29.07 -23.07 11.02
CA GLN A 80 -27.68 -22.93 11.46
C GLN A 80 -26.99 -21.87 10.62
N ALA A 81 -26.55 -20.78 11.26
CA ALA A 81 -25.61 -19.87 10.65
C ALA A 81 -24.39 -20.69 10.16
N PRO A 82 -23.88 -20.46 8.93
CA PRO A 82 -22.65 -21.09 8.48
C PRO A 82 -21.56 -20.82 9.51
N ALA A 83 -20.81 -21.88 9.87
CA ALA A 83 -19.81 -21.82 10.91
C ALA A 83 -18.83 -20.66 10.69
N GLY A 84 -18.56 -19.87 11.73
CA GLY A 84 -17.61 -18.74 11.67
C GLY A 84 -18.05 -17.51 12.46
N TRP A 85 -17.60 -16.33 12.01
CA TRP A 85 -17.80 -15.06 12.71
C TRP A 85 -19.28 -14.70 12.95
N LEU A 86 -20.16 -15.06 12.02
CA LEU A 86 -21.60 -14.77 12.14
C LEU A 86 -22.23 -15.57 13.28
N GLN A 87 -21.93 -16.88 13.37
CA GLN A 87 -22.42 -17.74 14.43
C GLN A 87 -21.98 -17.26 15.82
N ARG A 88 -20.72 -16.80 15.94
CA ARG A 88 -20.20 -16.25 17.21
C ARG A 88 -20.96 -15.00 17.66
N ILE A 89 -21.34 -14.14 16.72
CA ILE A 89 -22.10 -12.92 17.04
C ILE A 89 -23.54 -13.27 17.39
N THR A 90 -24.18 -14.17 16.65
CA THR A 90 -25.60 -14.51 16.88
C THR A 90 -25.79 -15.37 18.13
N SER A 91 -24.85 -16.26 18.45
CA SER A 91 -24.87 -17.05 19.69
C SER A 91 -24.75 -16.18 20.95
N ILE A 92 -24.06 -15.05 20.87
CA ILE A 92 -23.95 -14.08 21.97
C ILE A 92 -25.27 -13.33 22.19
N LEU A 93 -26.07 -13.14 21.14
CA LEU A 93 -27.29 -12.35 21.17
C LEU A 93 -28.56 -13.17 21.41
N GLY A 94 -28.51 -14.49 21.28
CA GLY A 94 -29.69 -15.37 21.46
C GLY A 94 -30.76 -15.18 20.38
N GLU A 95 -30.40 -14.57 19.25
CA GLU A 95 -31.31 -14.26 18.14
C GLU A 95 -30.97 -15.08 16.89
N GLU A 96 -31.97 -15.32 16.04
CA GLU A 96 -31.75 -16.00 14.76
C GLU A 96 -30.96 -15.10 13.79
N PRO A 97 -29.99 -15.66 13.05
CA PRO A 97 -29.18 -14.91 12.11
C PRO A 97 -30.05 -14.30 11.00
N PRO A 98 -29.87 -13.01 10.64
CA PRO A 98 -30.55 -12.46 9.47
C PRO A 98 -30.14 -13.21 8.20
N GLU A 99 -31.01 -13.24 7.20
CA GLU A 99 -30.65 -13.71 5.87
C GLU A 99 -29.60 -12.78 5.26
N LEU A 100 -28.41 -13.33 5.03
CA LEU A 100 -27.27 -12.62 4.45
C LEU A 100 -26.88 -13.31 3.15
N ILE A 101 -26.45 -12.50 2.18
CA ILE A 101 -25.93 -13.01 0.91
C ILE A 101 -24.65 -13.81 1.19
N VAL A 102 -24.58 -15.02 0.64
CA VAL A 102 -23.43 -15.91 0.74
C VAL A 102 -22.91 -16.19 -0.67
N LEU A 103 -21.61 -16.01 -0.88
CA LEU A 103 -20.97 -16.04 -2.20
C LEU A 103 -19.82 -17.04 -2.22
N LYS A 104 -19.70 -17.81 -3.30
CA LYS A 104 -18.43 -18.47 -3.69
C LYS A 104 -17.64 -17.51 -4.55
N VAL A 105 -16.42 -17.18 -4.13
CA VAL A 105 -15.64 -16.12 -4.80
C VAL A 105 -14.22 -16.60 -5.09
N ARG A 106 -13.78 -16.37 -6.33
CA ARG A 106 -12.37 -16.53 -6.72
C ARG A 106 -11.64 -15.20 -6.58
N ILE A 107 -10.53 -15.18 -5.85
CA ILE A 107 -9.61 -14.04 -5.78
C ILE A 107 -8.42 -14.38 -6.68
N PRO A 108 -8.30 -13.78 -7.89
CA PRO A 108 -7.25 -14.14 -8.84
C PRO A 108 -5.84 -14.10 -8.26
N GLU A 109 -5.59 -13.17 -7.32
CA GLU A 109 -4.29 -12.94 -6.71
C GLU A 109 -3.82 -14.09 -5.79
N ILE A 110 -4.74 -14.87 -5.21
CA ILE A 110 -4.41 -15.92 -4.22
C ILE A 110 -4.99 -17.30 -4.54
N HIS A 111 -5.98 -17.40 -5.43
CA HIS A 111 -6.62 -18.66 -5.83
C HIS A 111 -6.12 -19.15 -7.20
N SER A 112 -4.94 -18.69 -7.65
CA SER A 112 -4.35 -19.11 -8.93
C SER A 112 -4.09 -20.62 -8.99
N MET A 113 -3.84 -21.26 -7.85
CA MET A 113 -3.61 -22.70 -7.71
C MET A 113 -4.85 -23.57 -7.93
N TYR A 114 -6.06 -23.00 -7.81
CA TYR A 114 -7.28 -23.73 -8.12
C TYR A 114 -7.64 -23.55 -9.60
N PRO A 115 -8.12 -24.59 -10.31
CA PRO A 115 -8.61 -24.43 -11.68
C PRO A 115 -9.74 -23.41 -11.75
N PHE A 116 -9.81 -22.72 -12.88
CA PHE A 116 -10.91 -21.81 -13.17
C PHE A 116 -12.10 -22.63 -13.68
N PRO A 117 -13.32 -22.47 -13.14
CA PRO A 117 -14.47 -23.23 -13.62
C PRO A 117 -14.84 -22.80 -15.05
N ALA A 118 -15.24 -23.77 -15.88
CA ALA A 118 -15.63 -23.49 -17.28
C ALA A 118 -16.90 -22.64 -17.38
N GLU A 119 -17.78 -22.74 -16.38
CA GLU A 119 -19.05 -22.04 -16.30
C GLU A 119 -19.26 -21.49 -14.88
N PHE A 120 -19.98 -20.37 -14.78
CA PHE A 120 -20.45 -19.83 -13.51
C PHE A 120 -21.86 -20.36 -13.20
N ASP A 121 -22.20 -20.49 -11.92
CA ASP A 121 -23.50 -21.00 -11.52
C ASP A 121 -24.44 -19.86 -11.10
N ASN A 122 -25.58 -19.76 -11.77
CA ASN A 122 -26.68 -18.81 -11.53
C ASN A 122 -27.45 -19.03 -10.21
N GLY A 123 -27.01 -19.98 -9.40
CA GLY A 123 -27.50 -20.19 -8.05
C GLY A 123 -28.77 -21.03 -8.04
N GLY A 124 -28.63 -22.21 -7.44
CA GLY A 124 -29.71 -23.14 -7.13
C GLY A 124 -29.52 -23.77 -5.75
N THR A 125 -30.53 -24.51 -5.29
CA THR A 125 -30.42 -25.34 -4.09
C THR A 125 -29.29 -26.37 -4.25
N VAL A 126 -28.74 -26.88 -3.14
CA VAL A 126 -27.66 -27.90 -3.20
C VAL A 126 -28.03 -29.08 -4.10
N THR A 127 -29.32 -29.42 -4.17
CA THR A 127 -29.90 -30.48 -4.98
C THR A 127 -30.00 -30.19 -6.49
N GLU A 128 -29.93 -28.92 -6.90
CA GLU A 128 -29.99 -28.51 -8.31
C GLU A 128 -28.60 -28.37 -8.96
N ARG A 129 -27.54 -28.55 -8.17
CA ARG A 129 -26.14 -28.43 -8.63
C ARG A 129 -25.75 -29.66 -9.46
N THR A 130 -25.62 -29.46 -10.76
CA THR A 130 -25.21 -30.50 -11.71
C THR A 130 -24.00 -30.06 -12.52
N GLY A 131 -23.12 -31.00 -12.89
CA GLY A 131 -21.93 -30.74 -13.72
C GLY A 131 -20.60 -30.68 -12.97
N GLU A 132 -19.50 -30.92 -13.70
CA GLU A 132 -18.14 -30.98 -13.12
C GLU A 132 -17.63 -29.61 -12.64
N HIS A 133 -18.12 -28.51 -13.22
CA HIS A 133 -17.77 -27.15 -12.84
C HIS A 133 -18.15 -26.84 -11.38
N GLN A 134 -19.17 -27.52 -10.83
CA GLN A 134 -19.60 -27.35 -9.44
C GLN A 134 -18.53 -27.79 -8.43
N LYS A 135 -17.88 -28.93 -8.70
CA LYS A 135 -16.76 -29.42 -7.89
C LYS A 135 -15.61 -28.41 -7.88
N ILE A 136 -15.40 -27.72 -9.01
CA ILE A 136 -14.37 -26.69 -9.13
C ILE A 136 -14.75 -25.44 -8.32
N ILE A 137 -16.01 -25.01 -8.40
CA ILE A 137 -16.54 -23.87 -7.63
C ILE A 137 -16.42 -24.15 -6.12
N ASP A 138 -16.68 -25.39 -5.68
CA ASP A 138 -16.65 -25.76 -4.27
C ASP A 138 -15.26 -25.67 -3.62
N MET A 139 -14.18 -25.78 -4.40
CA MET A 139 -12.81 -25.56 -3.91
C MET A 139 -12.50 -24.11 -3.54
N HIS A 140 -13.35 -23.16 -3.95
CA HIS A 140 -13.16 -21.74 -3.65
C HIS A 140 -13.84 -21.36 -2.33
N PRO A 141 -13.28 -20.38 -1.59
CA PRO A 141 -13.81 -19.99 -0.30
C PRO A 141 -15.16 -19.27 -0.41
N THR A 142 -15.89 -19.36 0.70
CA THR A 142 -17.20 -18.75 0.88
C THR A 142 -17.07 -17.42 1.61
N PHE A 143 -17.79 -16.41 1.12
CA PHE A 143 -17.83 -15.06 1.68
C PHE A 143 -19.26 -14.70 2.08
N ILE A 144 -19.42 -14.13 3.26
CA ILE A 144 -20.73 -13.76 3.82
C ILE A 144 -20.83 -12.23 3.87
N ALA A 145 -21.96 -11.68 3.44
CA ALA A 145 -22.23 -10.25 3.47
C ALA A 145 -22.04 -9.66 4.88
N MET A 146 -21.42 -8.48 4.98
CA MET A 146 -21.29 -7.78 6.26
C MET A 146 -22.59 -7.13 6.78
N GLY A 147 -23.67 -7.22 6.00
CA GLY A 147 -24.98 -6.71 6.36
C GLY A 147 -26.04 -7.04 5.29
N PRO A 148 -27.33 -6.94 5.65
CA PRO A 148 -28.44 -7.31 4.77
C PRO A 148 -28.68 -6.31 3.64
N ASP A 149 -28.20 -5.06 3.78
CA ASP A 149 -28.44 -3.97 2.84
C ASP A 149 -27.52 -4.01 1.60
N LEU A 150 -26.70 -5.05 1.43
CA LEU A 150 -25.78 -5.15 0.28
C LEU A 150 -26.52 -5.67 -0.96
N PRO A 151 -26.26 -5.11 -2.16
CA PRO A 151 -26.85 -5.62 -3.38
C PRO A 151 -26.31 -7.03 -3.68
N GLU A 152 -27.20 -7.92 -4.11
CA GLU A 152 -26.87 -9.27 -4.56
C GLU A 152 -26.16 -9.22 -5.92
N PRO A 153 -24.88 -9.65 -6.01
CA PRO A 153 -24.14 -9.67 -7.26
C PRO A 153 -24.54 -10.89 -8.11
N LYS A 154 -24.38 -10.80 -9.43
CA LYS A 154 -24.57 -11.95 -10.34
C LYS A 154 -23.28 -12.75 -10.47
N PRO A 155 -23.34 -14.05 -10.80
CA PRO A 155 -22.13 -14.79 -11.15
C PRO A 155 -21.40 -14.14 -12.33
N GLY A 156 -20.08 -14.05 -12.23
CA GLY A 156 -19.22 -13.27 -13.12
C GLY A 156 -19.00 -11.82 -12.67
N ASP A 157 -19.78 -11.28 -11.74
CA ASP A 157 -19.59 -9.92 -11.23
C ASP A 157 -18.31 -9.81 -10.38
N MET A 158 -17.75 -8.60 -10.37
CA MET A 158 -16.65 -8.27 -9.48
C MET A 158 -17.18 -7.83 -8.12
N VAL A 159 -16.59 -8.34 -7.06
CA VAL A 159 -16.90 -7.99 -5.68
C VAL A 159 -15.64 -7.61 -4.91
N LEU A 160 -15.80 -6.79 -3.88
CA LEU A 160 -14.76 -6.52 -2.90
C LEU A 160 -15.00 -7.40 -1.67
N VAL A 161 -14.01 -8.20 -1.30
CA VAL A 161 -14.09 -9.18 -0.21
C VAL A 161 -12.86 -9.10 0.71
N ASP A 162 -12.94 -9.65 1.91
CA ASP A 162 -11.81 -9.75 2.84
C ASP A 162 -11.96 -10.99 3.73
N PHE A 163 -11.02 -11.25 4.64
CA PHE A 163 -11.07 -12.33 5.62
C PHE A 163 -11.05 -11.77 7.03
N VAL A 164 -11.82 -12.37 7.95
CA VAL A 164 -11.74 -12.03 9.39
C VAL A 164 -10.38 -12.45 9.95
N ASP A 165 -9.96 -13.67 9.65
CA ASP A 165 -8.62 -14.17 9.98
C ASP A 165 -7.74 -14.06 8.74
N LYS A 166 -6.99 -12.96 8.66
CA LYS A 166 -6.10 -12.64 7.53
C LYS A 166 -4.84 -13.50 7.49
N SER A 167 -4.40 -14.01 8.64
CA SER A 167 -3.20 -14.86 8.73
C SER A 167 -3.47 -16.23 8.13
N ASN A 168 -4.67 -16.78 8.35
CA ASN A 168 -5.06 -18.10 7.83
C ASN A 168 -6.03 -18.04 6.64
N MET A 169 -6.41 -16.85 6.19
CA MET A 169 -7.41 -16.61 5.14
C MET A 169 -8.73 -17.35 5.40
N ARG A 170 -9.22 -17.28 6.64
CA ARG A 170 -10.47 -17.92 7.07
C ARG A 170 -11.57 -16.90 7.25
N GLU A 171 -12.80 -17.38 7.15
CA GLU A 171 -14.03 -16.60 7.39
C GLU A 171 -14.14 -15.39 6.46
N GLY A 172 -14.44 -15.66 5.20
CA GLY A 172 -14.59 -14.63 4.17
C GLY A 172 -15.76 -13.67 4.46
N ILE A 173 -15.53 -12.39 4.24
CA ILE A 173 -16.52 -11.32 4.32
C ILE A 173 -16.70 -10.66 2.95
N TYR A 174 -17.96 -10.52 2.53
CA TYR A 174 -18.35 -9.71 1.37
C TYR A 174 -18.64 -8.27 1.80
N ILE A 175 -17.87 -7.33 1.24
CA ILE A 175 -17.89 -5.91 1.62
C ILE A 175 -18.81 -5.11 0.70
N LYS A 176 -18.65 -5.22 -0.62
CA LYS A 176 -19.48 -4.50 -1.61
C LYS A 176 -19.38 -5.06 -3.03
N SER A 177 -20.44 -4.90 -3.82
CA SER A 177 -20.42 -5.15 -5.27
C SER A 177 -19.65 -4.06 -6.01
N MET A 178 -18.93 -4.42 -7.07
CA MET A 178 -18.19 -3.51 -7.95
C MET A 178 -18.83 -3.40 -9.35
N GLY A 179 -19.94 -4.11 -9.61
CA GLY A 179 -20.68 -4.10 -10.88
C GLY A 179 -20.21 -5.16 -11.90
N THR A 180 -20.97 -5.27 -12.99
CA THR A 180 -20.73 -6.19 -14.10
C THR A 180 -19.50 -5.78 -14.89
N ARG A 181 -18.62 -6.74 -15.18
CA ARG A 181 -17.55 -6.55 -16.17
C ARG A 181 -18.19 -6.65 -17.56
N THR A 182 -18.30 -5.55 -18.31
CA THR A 182 -18.63 -5.65 -19.73
C THR A 182 -17.53 -6.46 -20.41
N PRO A 183 -17.83 -7.59 -21.06
CA PRO A 183 -16.80 -8.36 -21.76
C PRO A 183 -16.19 -7.49 -22.86
N ALA A 184 -14.92 -7.12 -22.71
CA ALA A 184 -14.15 -6.53 -23.78
C ALA A 184 -13.84 -7.64 -24.80
N GLY A 185 -14.75 -7.86 -25.75
CA GLY A 185 -14.54 -8.85 -26.82
C GLY A 185 -15.81 -9.25 -27.55
N SER A 186 -16.30 -8.41 -28.47
CA SER A 186 -17.10 -8.87 -29.64
C SER A 186 -17.27 -7.86 -30.79
N GLN A 187 -16.52 -6.74 -30.85
CA GLN A 187 -16.60 -5.79 -32.00
C GLN A 187 -15.25 -5.31 -32.56
N ALA A 188 -14.18 -6.08 -32.43
CA ALA A 188 -12.89 -5.76 -33.06
C ALA A 188 -12.73 -6.29 -34.52
N GLY A 189 -13.81 -6.79 -35.13
CA GLY A 189 -13.74 -7.52 -36.41
C GLY A 189 -14.32 -6.83 -37.66
N LYS A 190 -14.83 -5.59 -37.59
CA LYS A 190 -15.54 -4.98 -38.74
C LYS A 190 -15.28 -3.49 -39.04
N LEU A 191 -14.24 -2.87 -38.47
CA LEU A 191 -13.96 -1.43 -38.70
C LEU A 191 -12.51 -1.11 -39.10
N LEU A 192 -11.75 -2.09 -39.59
CA LEU A 192 -10.34 -1.89 -40.01
C LEU A 192 -10.06 -2.21 -41.49
N SER A 193 -11.09 -2.20 -42.37
CA SER A 193 -10.91 -2.44 -43.81
C SER A 193 -11.26 -1.25 -44.72
N SER A 194 -11.52 -0.06 -44.17
CA SER A 194 -11.93 1.11 -44.98
C SER A 194 -11.10 2.38 -44.77
N ALA A 195 -10.00 2.33 -44.02
CA ALA A 195 -9.21 3.52 -43.69
C ALA A 195 -7.73 3.49 -44.13
N PHE A 196 -7.28 2.44 -44.85
CA PHE A 196 -5.91 2.34 -45.39
C PHE A 196 -5.88 2.21 -46.92
N ALA A 197 -6.74 2.97 -47.59
CA ALA A 197 -6.73 3.11 -49.05
C ALA A 197 -6.88 4.59 -49.44
N ALA A 198 -5.97 5.43 -48.96
CA ALA A 198 -5.73 6.75 -49.57
C ALA A 198 -4.38 7.31 -49.12
N ALA A 199 -3.66 7.86 -50.11
CA ALA A 199 -2.49 8.73 -50.00
C ALA A 199 -1.13 8.06 -49.73
N ASP A 200 -0.70 7.31 -50.74
CA ASP A 200 0.67 7.36 -51.23
C ASP A 200 0.80 8.59 -52.15
N ALA A 201 1.65 9.56 -51.79
CA ALA A 201 2.27 10.53 -52.69
C ALA A 201 3.33 11.32 -51.91
N GLY A 202 4.58 11.18 -52.35
CA GLY A 202 5.79 11.52 -51.62
C GLY A 202 6.05 13.00 -51.32
N VAL A 203 7.06 13.22 -50.49
CA VAL A 203 8.26 13.99 -50.86
C VAL A 203 9.40 13.63 -49.90
N ASP A 204 10.50 13.17 -50.49
CA ASP A 204 11.81 13.05 -49.86
C ASP A 204 12.52 14.42 -49.77
N ALA A 205 13.41 14.48 -48.78
CA ALA A 205 14.59 15.34 -48.65
C ALA A 205 14.43 16.78 -48.09
N LEU A 206 14.84 17.00 -46.84
CA LEU A 206 16.16 17.57 -46.48
C LEU A 206 16.33 17.76 -44.96
N ALA A 207 17.52 17.44 -44.46
CA ALA A 207 18.12 17.72 -43.13
C ALA A 207 17.65 16.83 -41.95
N ASP A 208 18.44 15.90 -41.39
CA ASP A 208 19.88 15.59 -41.45
C ASP A 208 20.82 16.78 -41.24
N MET A 209 20.77 17.35 -40.04
CA MET A 209 21.91 17.96 -39.35
C MET A 209 21.52 18.09 -37.86
N PHE A 210 22.10 17.25 -37.01
CA PHE A 210 21.90 17.12 -35.55
C PHE A 210 20.88 16.06 -35.08
N GLY A 211 21.33 14.82 -34.91
CA GLY A 211 20.64 13.87 -34.05
C GLY A 211 20.93 12.41 -34.38
N GLY A 212 21.99 11.83 -33.82
CA GLY A 212 22.23 10.40 -34.00
C GLY A 212 23.47 9.88 -33.31
N THR A 213 23.40 9.72 -31.99
CA THR A 213 24.34 8.85 -31.26
C THR A 213 23.57 7.93 -30.33
N GLY A 214 23.44 6.67 -30.78
CA GLY A 214 23.48 5.45 -29.98
C GLY A 214 22.47 5.30 -28.84
N THR A 215 21.34 4.66 -29.12
CA THR A 215 20.43 4.13 -28.10
C THR A 215 21.06 2.93 -27.38
N VAL A 216 21.59 3.19 -26.18
CA VAL A 216 21.68 2.22 -25.09
C VAL A 216 20.59 2.60 -24.09
N GLY A 217 19.47 1.87 -24.06
CA GLY A 217 18.46 2.04 -22.99
C GLY A 217 16.97 1.98 -23.35
N ASP A 218 16.58 1.49 -24.53
CA ASP A 218 15.18 1.55 -25.04
C ASP A 218 14.14 0.66 -24.32
N ASN A 219 14.28 0.32 -23.04
CA ASN A 219 13.27 -0.47 -22.32
C ASN A 219 12.95 -0.05 -20.87
N PHE A 220 13.35 1.13 -20.41
CA PHE A 220 12.87 1.65 -19.14
C PHE A 220 12.48 3.14 -19.27
N LEU A 221 11.23 3.45 -18.92
CA LEU A 221 10.65 4.79 -18.65
C LEU A 221 10.16 5.71 -19.78
N LYS A 222 9.06 5.30 -20.41
CA LYS A 222 7.88 6.18 -20.47
C LYS A 222 6.82 5.51 -19.60
N ARG A 223 6.94 5.66 -18.29
CA ARG A 223 6.07 4.96 -17.34
C ARG A 223 4.65 5.51 -17.47
N ASP A 224 3.68 4.62 -17.31
CA ASP A 224 2.24 4.83 -17.09
C ASP A 224 1.95 5.88 -16.01
N THR A 225 2.30 7.13 -16.27
CA THR A 225 2.22 8.24 -15.34
C THR A 225 1.96 9.56 -16.05
N ILE A 226 1.23 10.43 -15.38
CA ILE A 226 0.99 11.81 -15.81
C ILE A 226 1.69 12.72 -14.81
N VAL A 227 2.60 13.55 -15.31
CA VAL A 227 3.26 14.60 -14.52
C VAL A 227 2.46 15.88 -14.68
N THR A 228 2.17 16.54 -13.57
CA THR A 228 1.51 17.84 -13.52
C THR A 228 2.35 18.78 -12.66
N LEU A 229 2.66 19.94 -13.23
CA LEU A 229 3.27 21.05 -12.51
C LEU A 229 2.16 21.98 -12.04
N GLU A 230 1.89 21.95 -10.74
CA GLU A 230 0.88 22.82 -10.13
C GLU A 230 1.52 24.10 -9.58
N ASN A 231 0.67 25.10 -9.33
CA ASN A 231 1.07 26.29 -8.58
C ASN A 231 1.73 25.90 -7.25
N PRO A 232 2.83 26.59 -6.88
CA PRO A 232 3.62 26.24 -5.71
C PRO A 232 2.81 26.42 -4.43
N LYS A 233 2.84 25.42 -3.55
CA LYS A 233 2.02 25.39 -2.33
C LYS A 233 2.86 25.70 -1.09
N ARG A 234 2.59 26.85 -0.47
CA ARG A 234 3.26 27.27 0.76
C ARG A 234 3.03 26.25 1.89
N TYR A 235 4.12 25.85 2.56
CA TYR A 235 4.12 24.99 3.75
C TYR A 235 3.20 23.75 3.65
N THR A 236 3.22 23.10 2.49
CA THR A 236 2.42 21.90 2.18
C THR A 236 3.32 20.70 1.97
N GLU A 237 3.05 19.59 2.65
CA GLU A 237 3.83 18.36 2.50
C GLU A 237 3.67 17.79 1.10
N ASN A 238 4.76 17.33 0.50
CA ASN A 238 4.75 16.54 -0.72
C ASN A 238 5.80 15.44 -0.59
N ARG A 239 5.39 14.32 0.00
CA ARG A 239 6.36 13.37 0.56
C ARG A 239 7.14 12.64 -0.53
N VAL A 240 8.45 12.68 -0.50
CA VAL A 240 9.34 11.76 -1.21
C VAL A 240 9.22 10.38 -0.57
N ARG A 241 9.15 9.35 -1.41
CA ARG A 241 9.00 7.97 -0.97
C ARG A 241 10.06 7.11 -1.64
N ARG A 242 10.83 6.37 -0.85
CA ARG A 242 11.85 5.44 -1.38
C ARG A 242 11.25 4.34 -2.25
N ASN A 243 9.99 3.95 -2.07
CA ASN A 243 9.36 2.98 -2.97
C ASN A 243 8.83 3.60 -4.28
N THR A 244 8.89 4.93 -4.43
CA THR A 244 8.59 5.63 -5.67
C THR A 244 9.85 5.84 -6.50
N PHE A 245 10.95 6.23 -5.85
CA PHE A 245 12.22 6.57 -6.51
C PHE A 245 13.28 5.48 -6.39
N ASP A 246 13.19 4.51 -5.48
CA ASP A 246 14.30 3.63 -5.08
C ASP A 246 15.44 4.38 -4.35
N SER A 247 16.51 3.66 -4.00
CA SER A 247 17.66 4.14 -3.25
C SER A 247 18.85 4.36 -4.19
N LEU A 248 19.52 5.51 -4.09
CA LEU A 248 20.77 5.74 -4.82
C LEU A 248 21.93 5.01 -4.11
N PRO A 249 22.83 4.35 -4.84
CA PRO A 249 24.09 3.91 -4.26
C PRO A 249 24.95 5.12 -3.89
N SER A 250 25.75 5.04 -2.83
CA SER A 250 26.63 6.13 -2.40
C SER A 250 27.67 6.58 -3.45
N SER A 251 27.92 5.74 -4.46
CA SER A 251 28.78 6.02 -5.62
C SER A 251 28.04 6.64 -6.80
N SER A 252 26.72 6.85 -6.72
CA SER A 252 25.93 7.40 -7.81
C SER A 252 26.49 8.74 -8.30
N PRO A 253 26.60 8.95 -9.64
CA PRO A 253 27.02 10.24 -10.20
C PRO A 253 26.00 11.34 -9.96
N LEU A 254 24.74 10.98 -9.65
CA LEU A 254 23.67 11.91 -9.32
C LEU A 254 23.80 12.49 -7.91
N LEU A 255 24.75 12.00 -7.10
CA LEU A 255 25.01 12.48 -5.75
C LEU A 255 26.21 13.42 -5.72
N VAL A 256 25.93 14.71 -5.52
CA VAL A 256 26.94 15.77 -5.40
C VAL A 256 27.14 16.17 -3.94
N ARG A 257 28.35 16.63 -3.58
CA ARG A 257 28.63 17.13 -2.23
C ARG A 257 28.17 18.57 -2.08
N THR A 258 27.41 18.84 -1.03
CA THR A 258 27.10 20.20 -0.59
C THR A 258 28.34 20.85 0.03
N PRO A 259 28.35 22.19 0.22
CA PRO A 259 29.42 22.86 0.98
C PRO A 259 29.59 22.37 2.42
N SER A 260 28.57 21.74 3.02
CA SER A 260 28.67 21.09 4.33
C SER A 260 29.19 19.65 4.28
N GLY A 261 29.61 19.17 3.10
CA GLY A 261 30.23 17.87 2.88
C GLY A 261 29.25 16.70 2.71
N GLN A 262 27.96 16.90 2.99
CA GLN A 262 26.91 15.90 2.81
C GLN A 262 26.63 15.68 1.32
N LYS A 263 26.29 14.45 0.93
CA LYS A 263 25.86 14.17 -0.44
C LYS A 263 24.36 14.40 -0.59
N VAL A 264 23.91 14.98 -1.68
CA VAL A 264 22.48 15.12 -2.03
C VAL A 264 22.31 14.90 -3.53
N HIS A 265 21.08 14.68 -4.00
CA HIS A 265 20.80 14.61 -5.43
C HIS A 265 21.21 15.92 -6.13
N ILE A 266 21.68 15.87 -7.37
CA ILE A 266 22.13 17.05 -8.13
C ILE A 266 21.04 18.14 -8.19
N LEU A 267 19.79 17.76 -8.46
CA LEU A 267 18.63 18.67 -8.46
C LEU A 267 18.35 19.30 -7.09
N VAL A 268 18.62 18.58 -6.00
CA VAL A 268 18.48 19.12 -4.63
C VAL A 268 19.57 20.13 -4.36
N ASN A 269 20.80 19.87 -4.81
CA ASN A 269 21.91 20.81 -4.64
C ASN A 269 21.67 22.11 -5.40
N GLU A 270 21.18 22.02 -6.64
CA GLU A 270 20.83 23.19 -7.45
C GLU A 270 19.76 24.06 -6.76
N ARG A 271 18.67 23.45 -6.32
CA ARG A 271 17.58 24.14 -5.61
C ARG A 271 18.01 24.66 -4.24
N LEU A 272 18.92 23.96 -3.56
CA LEU A 272 19.49 24.42 -2.30
C LEU A 272 20.33 25.68 -2.50
N ASN A 273 21.07 25.79 -3.60
CA ASN A 273 21.86 26.97 -3.92
C ASN A 273 20.96 28.20 -4.12
N THR A 274 19.90 28.08 -4.92
CA THR A 274 18.95 29.18 -5.15
C THR A 274 18.20 29.57 -3.87
N LEU A 275 17.82 28.59 -3.03
CA LEU A 275 17.23 28.84 -1.71
C LEU A 275 18.20 29.59 -0.80
N ASN A 276 19.47 29.18 -0.77
CA ASN A 276 20.50 29.80 0.07
C ASN A 276 20.81 31.23 -0.38
N GLU A 277 20.92 31.48 -1.67
CA GLU A 277 21.11 32.84 -2.21
C GLU A 277 19.96 33.77 -1.77
N ALA A 278 18.72 33.30 -1.87
CA ALA A 278 17.56 34.08 -1.43
C ALA A 278 17.57 34.30 0.09
N TRP A 279 17.86 33.27 0.88
CA TRP A 279 17.95 33.38 2.35
C TRP A 279 19.02 34.39 2.79
N VAL A 280 20.23 34.29 2.24
CA VAL A 280 21.35 35.19 2.54
C VAL A 280 20.97 36.62 2.15
N ARG A 281 20.44 36.82 0.93
CA ARG A 281 20.04 38.14 0.44
C ARG A 281 18.92 38.77 1.27
N GLU A 282 17.91 38.00 1.65
CA GLU A 282 16.72 38.52 2.35
C GLU A 282 16.93 38.70 3.85
N THR A 283 17.93 38.05 4.45
CA THR A 283 18.08 38.03 5.92
C THR A 283 19.46 38.41 6.45
N GLY A 284 20.50 38.42 5.59
CA GLY A 284 21.89 38.65 5.99
C GLY A 284 22.51 37.51 6.82
N ASN A 285 21.77 36.43 7.09
CA ASN A 285 22.29 35.29 7.85
C ASN A 285 23.14 34.35 6.98
N PRO A 286 24.03 33.54 7.58
CA PRO A 286 24.76 32.51 6.85
C PRO A 286 23.84 31.51 6.13
N ALA A 287 24.27 31.05 4.96
CA ALA A 287 23.59 30.02 4.19
C ALA A 287 23.25 28.79 5.03
N PHE A 288 22.17 28.09 4.69
CA PHE A 288 21.82 26.84 5.35
C PHE A 288 22.88 25.76 5.09
N ARG A 289 23.20 25.01 6.14
CA ARG A 289 24.09 23.85 6.10
C ARG A 289 23.25 22.58 6.27
N ILE A 290 23.63 21.54 5.54
CA ILE A 290 22.97 20.24 5.61
C ILE A 290 23.66 19.42 6.70
N ALA A 291 22.92 19.07 7.76
CA ALA A 291 23.35 18.11 8.77
C ALA A 291 23.27 16.67 8.23
N SER A 292 22.28 16.39 7.37
CA SER A 292 22.17 15.09 6.72
C SER A 292 21.53 15.20 5.34
N GLY A 293 22.18 14.57 4.35
CA GLY A 293 21.66 14.38 3.00
C GLY A 293 21.37 12.91 2.73
N HIS A 294 21.92 12.37 1.64
CA HIS A 294 21.84 10.98 1.24
C HIS A 294 22.35 10.02 2.32
N ARG A 295 21.64 8.89 2.47
CA ARG A 295 22.01 7.79 3.37
C ARG A 295 21.87 6.46 2.63
N ASN A 296 22.82 5.55 2.82
CA ASN A 296 22.67 4.18 2.33
C ASN A 296 21.52 3.46 3.05
N HIS A 297 20.90 2.50 2.36
CA HIS A 297 19.87 1.66 2.96
C HIS A 297 20.45 0.93 4.19
N ARG A 298 19.79 1.08 5.33
CA ARG A 298 20.32 0.62 6.63
C ARG A 298 20.07 -0.87 6.88
N TRP A 299 19.03 -1.44 6.29
CA TRP A 299 18.49 -2.71 6.74
C TRP A 299 18.76 -3.82 5.73
N LYS A 300 19.28 -4.96 6.19
CA LYS A 300 19.51 -6.12 5.31
C LYS A 300 18.21 -6.72 4.78
N SER A 301 17.15 -6.65 5.59
CA SER A 301 15.82 -7.16 5.27
C SER A 301 14.78 -6.57 6.21
N LYS A 302 13.50 -6.78 5.89
CA LYS A 302 12.39 -6.39 6.76
C LYS A 302 12.47 -7.09 8.13
N ARG A 303 12.83 -8.38 8.15
CA ARG A 303 13.05 -9.15 9.38
C ARG A 303 14.19 -8.57 10.24
N HIS A 304 15.30 -8.18 9.61
CA HIS A 304 16.40 -7.51 10.31
C HIS A 304 15.97 -6.17 10.92
N TYR A 305 15.19 -5.38 10.18
CA TYR A 305 14.61 -4.15 10.70
C TYR A 305 13.68 -4.39 11.89
N ASP A 306 12.72 -5.31 11.77
CA ASP A 306 11.75 -5.58 12.83
C ASP A 306 12.45 -6.10 14.11
N ALA A 307 13.46 -6.97 13.97
CA ALA A 307 14.29 -7.42 15.08
C ALA A 307 15.02 -6.26 15.78
N GLU A 308 15.62 -5.33 15.02
CA GLU A 308 16.27 -4.14 15.59
C GLU A 308 15.28 -3.18 16.24
N MET A 309 14.05 -3.07 15.74
CA MET A 309 13.01 -2.25 16.40
C MET A 309 12.62 -2.83 17.75
N VAL A 310 12.40 -4.15 17.83
CA VAL A 310 12.11 -4.85 19.09
C VAL A 310 13.27 -4.68 20.06
N LYS A 311 14.51 -4.90 19.60
CA LYS A 311 15.71 -4.80 20.43
C LYS A 311 15.90 -3.40 21.05
N ARG A 312 15.66 -2.33 20.30
CA ARG A 312 15.91 -0.95 20.75
C ARG A 312 14.73 -0.30 21.45
N TYR A 313 13.52 -0.66 21.07
CA TYR A 313 12.29 0.04 21.48
C TYR A 313 11.25 -0.87 22.12
N GLY A 314 11.57 -2.15 22.35
CA GLY A 314 10.66 -3.14 22.94
C GLY A 314 9.57 -3.67 22.00
N SER A 315 9.27 -2.97 20.91
CA SER A 315 8.33 -3.44 19.89
C SER A 315 8.60 -2.85 18.51
N VAL A 316 8.14 -3.57 17.47
CA VAL A 316 8.14 -3.06 16.10
C VAL A 316 7.31 -1.78 15.96
N ILE A 317 6.17 -1.72 16.65
CA ILE A 317 5.24 -0.59 16.59
C ILE A 317 5.89 0.68 17.14
N GLU A 318 6.54 0.58 18.30
CA GLU A 318 7.23 1.72 18.90
C GLU A 318 8.44 2.13 18.06
N GLY A 319 9.26 1.18 17.59
CA GLY A 319 10.42 1.49 16.77
C GLY A 319 10.07 2.18 15.45
N ARG A 320 8.97 1.81 14.80
CA ARG A 320 8.47 2.45 13.57
C ARG A 320 8.15 3.93 13.72
N ARG A 321 7.95 4.44 14.95
CA ARG A 321 7.73 5.87 15.21
C ARG A 321 9.01 6.69 15.06
N TRP A 322 10.16 6.06 15.26
CA TRP A 322 11.46 6.72 15.35
C TRP A 322 12.40 6.34 14.20
N MET A 323 12.28 5.13 13.66
CA MET A 323 13.15 4.64 12.59
C MET A 323 12.33 4.07 11.44
N ALA A 324 12.46 4.68 10.27
CA ALA A 324 11.84 4.17 9.04
C ALA A 324 12.60 2.96 8.49
N TYR A 325 11.86 1.98 7.96
CA TYR A 325 12.44 0.92 7.13
C TYR A 325 12.99 1.48 5.81
N ALA A 326 12.24 2.36 5.17
CA ALA A 326 12.60 2.99 3.91
C ALA A 326 12.63 4.50 4.10
N SER A 327 13.82 5.08 4.16
CA SER A 327 14.02 6.51 4.43
C SER A 327 14.01 7.32 3.13
N PRO A 328 13.37 8.51 3.09
CA PRO A 328 13.44 9.39 1.93
C PRO A 328 14.86 9.91 1.68
N HIS A 329 15.76 9.90 2.67
CA HIS A 329 17.17 10.23 2.46
C HIS A 329 17.88 9.25 1.52
N GLU A 330 17.38 8.02 1.36
CA GLU A 330 18.00 7.05 0.46
C GLU A 330 17.87 7.46 -1.02
N THR A 331 16.88 8.28 -1.36
CA THR A 331 16.68 8.77 -2.73
C THR A 331 17.61 9.94 -3.07
N GLY A 332 18.27 10.54 -2.07
CA GLY A 332 19.01 11.79 -2.22
C GLY A 332 18.13 13.05 -2.29
N LEU A 333 16.79 12.92 -2.29
CA LEU A 333 15.81 14.02 -2.41
C LEU A 333 15.36 14.63 -1.08
N ALA A 334 15.89 14.14 0.04
CA ALA A 334 15.57 14.64 1.38
C ALA A 334 16.82 15.15 2.10
N ILE A 335 16.64 16.25 2.85
CA ILE A 335 17.68 16.92 3.61
C ILE A 335 17.22 17.26 5.02
N ASP A 336 18.18 17.23 5.95
CA ASP A 336 18.04 17.77 7.30
C ASP A 336 18.95 19.01 7.42
N PHE A 337 18.38 20.16 7.76
CA PHE A 337 19.14 21.37 8.07
C PHE A 337 19.84 21.27 9.44
N GLY A 338 21.03 21.88 9.55
CA GLY A 338 21.93 21.75 10.70
C GLY A 338 22.50 23.04 11.26
N ASN A 339 21.93 24.19 10.90
CA ASN A 339 22.34 25.49 11.41
C ASN A 339 21.16 26.46 11.49
N ASN A 340 21.43 27.73 11.85
CA ASN A 340 20.43 28.79 11.96
C ASN A 340 19.31 28.43 12.96
N GLY A 341 19.66 27.67 14.00
CA GLY A 341 18.73 27.17 15.02
C GLY A 341 17.94 25.92 14.60
N LEU A 342 18.29 25.28 13.48
CA LEU A 342 17.77 23.99 13.06
C LEU A 342 18.80 22.87 13.28
N GLU A 343 18.32 21.71 13.72
CA GLU A 343 19.14 20.51 13.93
C GLU A 343 18.26 19.25 13.93
N PRO A 344 18.77 18.07 13.52
CA PRO A 344 18.01 16.82 13.49
C PRO A 344 17.82 16.19 14.89
N VAL A 345 17.27 16.96 15.83
CA VAL A 345 17.10 16.59 17.24
C VAL A 345 15.62 16.72 17.64
N SER A 346 14.95 15.58 17.82
CA SER A 346 13.51 15.51 18.10
C SER A 346 13.07 16.19 19.39
N LYS A 347 13.96 16.32 20.37
CA LYS A 347 13.67 16.99 21.64
C LYS A 347 13.59 18.52 21.52
N THR A 348 14.20 19.11 20.49
CA THR A 348 14.26 20.58 20.33
C THR A 348 13.23 21.13 19.34
N LYS A 349 12.32 20.28 18.80
CA LYS A 349 11.30 20.67 17.80
C LYS A 349 10.57 21.98 18.11
N ALA A 350 9.99 22.10 19.31
CA ALA A 350 9.22 23.29 19.69
C ALA A 350 10.07 24.58 19.75
N GLN A 351 11.36 24.46 20.05
CA GLN A 351 12.30 25.58 20.01
C GLN A 351 12.65 25.94 18.57
N GLN A 352 12.97 24.93 17.75
CA GLN A 352 13.31 25.09 16.34
C GLN A 352 12.16 25.76 15.56
N GLU A 353 10.91 25.42 15.86
CA GLU A 353 9.73 26.01 15.23
C GLU A 353 9.57 27.53 15.47
N ARG A 354 10.23 28.07 16.49
CA ARG A 354 10.20 29.52 16.83
C ARG A 354 11.33 30.30 16.16
N THR A 355 12.33 29.61 15.61
CA THR A 355 13.50 30.25 15.01
C THR A 355 13.11 31.11 13.81
N PRO A 356 13.84 32.23 13.55
CA PRO A 356 13.66 33.00 12.33
C PRO A 356 13.84 32.16 11.06
N ALA A 357 14.81 31.24 11.09
CA ALA A 357 15.12 30.36 9.97
C ALA A 357 13.95 29.43 9.61
N PHE A 358 13.36 28.75 10.59
CA PHE A 358 12.18 27.92 10.34
C PHE A 358 11.00 28.76 9.85
N ARG A 359 10.75 29.93 10.46
CA ARG A 359 9.68 30.84 10.02
C ARG A 359 9.87 31.30 8.57
N TRP A 360 11.12 31.57 8.17
CA TRP A 360 11.45 31.91 6.79
C TRP A 360 11.23 30.74 5.85
N LEU A 361 11.69 29.52 6.19
CA LEU A 361 11.44 28.33 5.37
C LEU A 361 9.94 28.07 5.18
N LYS A 362 9.13 28.17 6.25
CA LYS A 362 7.66 28.10 6.17
C LYS A 362 7.06 29.13 5.22
N LYS A 363 7.68 30.31 5.12
CA LYS A 363 7.23 31.39 4.26
C LYS A 363 7.72 31.21 2.83
N ASN A 364 8.91 30.69 2.59
CA ASN A 364 9.64 30.88 1.33
C ASN A 364 10.12 29.60 0.65
N ALA A 365 10.29 28.47 1.35
CA ALA A 365 10.91 27.27 0.80
C ALA A 365 10.18 26.72 -0.44
N TYR A 366 8.85 26.91 -0.51
CA TYR A 366 8.02 26.52 -1.64
C TYR A 366 8.39 27.22 -2.97
N ARG A 367 9.05 28.38 -2.92
CA ARG A 367 9.58 29.13 -4.09
C ARG A 367 10.72 28.38 -4.79
N PHE A 368 11.31 27.40 -4.11
CA PHE A 368 12.46 26.63 -4.58
C PHE A 368 12.13 25.13 -4.67
N GLY A 369 10.84 24.79 -4.65
CA GLY A 369 10.36 23.41 -4.75
C GLY A 369 10.56 22.55 -3.50
N PHE A 370 10.92 23.15 -2.36
CA PHE A 370 11.04 22.41 -1.09
C PHE A 370 9.70 22.27 -0.38
N ASN A 371 9.42 21.04 0.07
CA ASN A 371 8.25 20.68 0.84
C ASN A 371 8.66 20.21 2.25
N PRO A 372 7.96 20.64 3.32
CA PRO A 372 8.29 20.24 4.68
C PRO A 372 7.87 18.79 4.94
N TYR A 373 8.57 18.12 5.87
CA TYR A 373 7.94 17.11 6.72
C TYR A 373 7.50 17.78 8.02
N LYS A 374 6.21 18.02 8.18
CA LYS A 374 5.67 18.86 9.27
C LYS A 374 5.94 18.33 10.68
N LYS A 375 6.33 17.06 10.83
CA LYS A 375 6.70 16.50 12.14
C LYS A 375 8.13 16.85 12.58
N GLU A 376 8.96 17.30 11.65
CA GLU A 376 10.40 17.49 11.82
C GLU A 376 10.82 18.82 11.17
N PRO A 377 10.99 19.91 11.95
CA PRO A 377 11.20 21.25 11.40
C PRO A 377 12.48 21.41 10.57
N TRP A 378 13.47 20.55 10.81
CA TRP A 378 14.72 20.49 10.06
C TRP A 378 14.59 19.72 8.73
N HIS A 379 13.56 18.89 8.55
CA HIS A 379 13.46 17.91 7.45
C HIS A 379 12.63 18.43 6.28
N TRP A 380 13.28 18.52 5.11
CA TRP A 380 12.67 19.03 3.90
C TRP A 380 12.99 18.12 2.72
N GLU A 381 12.02 18.02 1.81
CA GLU A 381 12.05 17.08 0.70
C GLU A 381 11.76 17.84 -0.60
N ILE A 382 12.33 17.39 -1.72
CA ILE A 382 12.02 17.91 -3.05
C ILE A 382 11.40 16.79 -3.87
N GLN A 383 10.17 17.00 -4.31
CA GLN A 383 9.53 16.12 -5.28
C GLN A 383 9.90 16.56 -6.70
N VAL A 384 10.33 15.61 -7.51
CA VAL A 384 10.66 15.77 -8.93
C VAL A 384 10.00 14.64 -9.72
N PRO A 385 9.75 14.78 -11.03
CA PRO A 385 9.36 13.66 -11.85
C PRO A 385 10.42 12.56 -11.78
N ARG A 386 10.01 11.28 -11.80
CA ARG A 386 10.95 10.17 -11.71
C ARG A 386 11.99 10.18 -12.83
N ASP A 387 11.60 10.48 -14.06
CA ASP A 387 12.53 10.51 -15.20
C ASP A 387 13.65 11.56 -14.98
N ASN A 388 13.34 12.66 -14.28
CA ASN A 388 14.31 13.69 -13.90
C ASN A 388 15.14 13.33 -12.67
N TRP A 389 14.59 12.54 -11.75
CA TRP A 389 15.38 11.93 -10.70
C TRP A 389 16.39 10.91 -11.27
N GLU A 390 16.03 10.17 -12.33
CA GLU A 390 16.93 9.19 -12.93
C GLU A 390 18.00 9.82 -13.83
N SER A 391 17.63 10.86 -14.60
CA SER A 391 18.58 11.58 -15.48
C SER A 391 19.45 12.59 -14.73
N GLY A 392 18.94 13.18 -13.64
CA GLY A 392 19.57 14.32 -12.98
C GLY A 392 19.36 15.65 -13.71
N GLU A 393 18.58 15.67 -14.79
CA GLU A 393 18.27 16.87 -15.56
C GLU A 393 17.10 17.63 -14.95
N GLU A 394 17.22 18.95 -14.85
CA GLU A 394 16.14 19.80 -14.34
C GLU A 394 14.99 19.87 -15.36
N PHE A 395 13.75 19.81 -14.89
CA PHE A 395 12.55 19.72 -15.74
C PHE A 395 11.81 21.04 -15.89
N THR A 396 12.30 22.09 -15.23
CA THR A 396 11.66 23.39 -15.21
C THR A 396 12.69 24.48 -15.00
N GLU A 397 12.61 25.54 -15.81
CA GLU A 397 13.38 26.77 -15.56
C GLU A 397 12.91 27.49 -14.29
N ASN A 398 11.65 27.27 -13.90
CA ASN A 398 11.07 27.83 -12.68
C ASN A 398 10.96 26.76 -11.60
N GLN A 399 11.87 26.81 -10.61
CA GLN A 399 11.88 25.90 -9.46
C GLN A 399 10.70 26.10 -8.50
N SER A 400 9.93 27.19 -8.65
CA SER A 400 8.75 27.50 -7.84
C SER A 400 7.52 26.71 -8.34
N VAL A 401 7.58 25.39 -8.26
CA VAL A 401 6.52 24.47 -8.71
C VAL A 401 6.16 23.43 -7.66
N TYR A 402 4.90 22.97 -7.70
CA TYR A 402 4.44 21.83 -6.92
C TYR A 402 4.27 20.61 -7.84
N VAL A 403 5.21 19.67 -7.78
CA VAL A 403 5.22 18.49 -8.66
C VAL A 403 4.23 17.44 -8.19
N ARG A 404 3.42 16.94 -9.12
CA ARG A 404 2.61 15.74 -8.93
C ARG A 404 2.82 14.79 -10.07
N GLU A 405 3.17 13.56 -9.74
CA GLU A 405 3.20 12.47 -10.71
C GLU A 405 2.14 11.45 -10.32
N GLN A 406 1.22 11.12 -11.22
CA GLN A 406 0.10 10.21 -10.98
C GLN A 406 0.22 8.98 -11.87
N SER A 407 0.15 7.77 -11.30
CA SER A 407 0.07 6.55 -12.11
C SER A 407 -1.21 6.51 -12.94
N THR A 408 -1.11 6.30 -14.24
CA THR A 408 -2.27 6.09 -15.14
C THR A 408 -3.00 4.79 -14.78
N LYS A 409 -2.29 3.79 -14.27
CA LYS A 409 -2.80 2.48 -13.83
C LYS A 409 -3.51 2.52 -12.47
N THR A 410 -2.83 3.01 -11.44
CA THR A 410 -3.37 2.99 -10.07
C THR A 410 -4.13 4.26 -9.69
N LYS A 411 -4.01 5.32 -10.50
CA LYS A 411 -4.48 6.69 -10.20
C LYS A 411 -3.92 7.29 -8.90
N ARG A 412 -2.87 6.69 -8.33
CA ARG A 412 -2.20 7.18 -7.12
C ARG A 412 -1.08 8.15 -7.47
N TYR A 413 -0.80 9.08 -6.56
CA TYR A 413 0.28 10.05 -6.69
C TYR A 413 1.59 9.54 -6.09
N SER A 414 2.73 10.04 -6.59
CA SER A 414 4.10 9.66 -6.21
C SER A 414 4.40 9.81 -4.71
N ASN A 415 3.66 10.67 -4.02
CA ASN A 415 3.75 10.87 -2.57
C ASN A 415 2.94 9.86 -1.74
N ASN A 416 2.11 9.04 -2.39
CA ASN A 416 1.38 7.95 -1.78
C ASN A 416 2.34 6.81 -1.41
N ARG A 417 2.13 6.19 -0.25
CA ARG A 417 2.96 5.06 0.22
C ARG A 417 2.88 3.82 -0.67
N VAL A 418 1.95 3.76 -1.62
CA VAL A 418 1.67 2.58 -2.46
C VAL A 418 1.56 2.98 -3.93
N PHE A 419 2.42 3.90 -4.37
CA PHE A 419 2.37 4.51 -5.70
C PHE A 419 2.40 3.51 -6.87
N ALA A 420 3.33 2.55 -6.84
CA ALA A 420 3.68 1.73 -8.00
C ALA A 420 3.05 0.33 -8.07
N THR A 421 2.11 -0.07 -7.20
CA THR A 421 1.69 -1.48 -7.13
C THR A 421 1.00 -1.99 -8.40
N GLU A 422 1.77 -2.60 -9.31
CA GLU A 422 2.08 -4.04 -9.23
C GLU A 422 3.46 -4.19 -8.55
N ARG A 423 3.60 -5.15 -7.63
CA ARG A 423 4.77 -5.23 -6.73
C ARG A 423 6.09 -5.34 -7.52
N PHE A 424 7.10 -4.57 -7.10
CA PHE A 424 8.48 -5.04 -7.19
C PHE A 424 8.58 -6.28 -6.30
N VAL A 425 8.86 -7.42 -6.94
CA VAL A 425 9.03 -8.74 -6.32
C VAL A 425 10.22 -8.72 -5.37
#